data_AF-A0A931A436-F1
#
_entry.id   AF-A0A931A436-F1
#
_cell.length_a   1.000
_cell.length_b   1.000
_cell.length_c   1.000
_cell.angle_alpha   90.00
_cell.angle_beta   90.00
_cell.angle_gamma   90.00
#
_symmetry.space_group_name_H-M   'P 1'
#
loop_
_entity.id
_entity.type
_entity.pdbx_description
1 polymer ?
#
loop_
_entity_poly.entity_id
_entity_poly.type
_entity_poly.pdbx_seq_one_letter_code
_entity_poly.pdbx_strand_id
1 'polypeptide(L)'
;MSAEERSALRAWAEAPGGALALRSRIVLACADEPSRKEIAAGLAVSAATVAKWRARFVERGLDGLADAPRPGRPRSAERQEAERVIAAAVGGAAVPSTRTVAAQLGLSQSTVARIWQEQQIAPSASRLLPRELLSDRVYALLRGWVVSGELVAGQRLVEAEIARRVGTSQAPAREAIKRLAHEGLVISYPNRGSYVAEISDEQAREVRDIRVLLEEYAARGAAVRIQAETLRQLSADVLAMRQAARDGDIGAFRDADLAFHRRVCAACGNSFLLRLWRTIESNLWSLHVVGNPLYDGDWTAMAGHHDDLVAALASGDPDEAARLFAAHARGEASRTRPAHTRGEDSCTDPAHTHGEDSSPRPGAAVPEAVAPEEGAEEGAEEGAEEGAEEGAEVSPGV
;
A
#
# COMPACT_ATOMS: atom_id res chain seq x y z
N MET A 1 -13.69 -15.29 -67.12
CA MET A 1 -13.00 -14.00 -67.03
C MET A 1 -13.04 -13.33 -68.39
N SER A 2 -13.80 -12.24 -68.52
CA SER A 2 -13.90 -11.43 -69.73
C SER A 2 -12.63 -10.58 -69.94
N ALA A 3 -12.54 -9.91 -71.09
CA ALA A 3 -11.46 -8.96 -71.36
C ALA A 3 -11.51 -7.74 -70.40
N GLU A 4 -12.72 -7.27 -70.08
CA GLU A 4 -12.96 -6.15 -69.16
C GLU A 4 -12.58 -6.52 -67.72
N GLU A 5 -12.99 -7.71 -67.25
CA GLU A 5 -12.58 -8.22 -65.93
C GLU A 5 -11.05 -8.36 -65.83
N ARG A 6 -10.40 -8.90 -66.87
CA ARG A 6 -8.93 -9.03 -66.92
C ARG A 6 -8.25 -7.66 -66.87
N SER A 7 -8.81 -6.65 -67.53
CA SER A 7 -8.30 -5.27 -67.52
C SER A 7 -8.42 -4.64 -66.13
N ALA A 8 -9.60 -4.70 -65.51
CA ALA A 8 -9.85 -4.18 -64.17
C ALA A 8 -8.96 -4.83 -63.11
N LEU A 9 -8.80 -6.16 -63.16
CA LEU A 9 -7.92 -6.89 -62.24
C LEU A 9 -6.45 -6.49 -62.37
N ARG A 10 -5.97 -6.20 -63.60
CA ARG A 10 -4.60 -5.70 -63.82
C ARG A 10 -4.42 -4.31 -63.21
N ALA A 11 -5.34 -3.39 -63.46
CA ALA A 11 -5.32 -2.06 -62.84
C ALA A 11 -5.31 -2.12 -61.30
N TRP A 12 -6.04 -3.05 -60.70
CA TRP A 12 -6.04 -3.25 -59.24
C TRP A 12 -4.80 -3.99 -58.72
N ALA A 13 -4.16 -4.85 -59.52
CA ALA A 13 -2.94 -5.55 -59.14
C ALA A 13 -1.71 -4.63 -59.06
N GLU A 14 -1.64 -3.61 -59.92
CA GLU A 14 -0.60 -2.57 -59.94
C GLU A 14 -0.78 -1.50 -58.84
N ALA A 15 -1.94 -1.46 -58.17
CA ALA A 15 -2.20 -0.47 -57.13
C ALA A 15 -1.33 -0.75 -55.87
N PRO A 16 -0.55 0.22 -55.38
CA PRO A 16 0.38 -0.01 -54.27
C PRO A 16 -0.35 -0.24 -52.95
N GLY A 17 -0.02 -1.36 -52.28
CA GLY A 17 -0.35 -1.59 -50.87
C GLY A 17 -1.83 -1.75 -50.55
N GLY A 18 -2.44 -2.90 -50.85
CA GLY A 18 -3.81 -3.18 -50.43
C GLY A 18 -4.22 -4.65 -50.51
N ALA A 19 -5.18 -5.05 -49.67
CA ALA A 19 -5.71 -6.41 -49.70
C ALA A 19 -6.40 -6.73 -51.04
N LEU A 20 -7.00 -5.74 -51.70
CA LEU A 20 -7.59 -5.88 -53.05
C LEU A 20 -6.53 -6.20 -54.12
N ALA A 21 -5.37 -5.53 -54.10
CA ALA A 21 -4.29 -5.80 -55.06
C ALA A 21 -3.73 -7.24 -54.95
N LEU A 22 -3.61 -7.78 -53.72
CA LEU A 22 -3.24 -9.17 -53.51
C LEU A 22 -4.32 -10.14 -54.04
N ARG A 23 -5.60 -9.87 -53.80
CA ARG A 23 -6.73 -10.67 -54.31
C ARG A 23 -6.77 -10.68 -55.83
N SER A 24 -6.53 -9.52 -56.46
CA SER A 24 -6.50 -9.40 -57.93
C SER A 24 -5.35 -10.17 -58.56
N ARG A 25 -4.14 -10.11 -57.97
CA ARG A 25 -3.00 -10.94 -58.40
C ARG A 25 -3.29 -12.44 -58.29
N ILE A 26 -3.94 -12.88 -57.20
CA ILE A 26 -4.37 -14.28 -57.04
C ILE A 26 -5.31 -14.72 -58.17
N VAL A 27 -6.31 -13.90 -58.53
CA VAL A 27 -7.28 -14.25 -59.59
C VAL A 27 -6.64 -14.24 -60.98
N LEU A 28 -5.75 -13.29 -61.28
CA LEU A 28 -5.00 -13.26 -62.54
C LEU A 28 -4.12 -14.51 -62.69
N ALA A 29 -3.32 -14.84 -61.67
CA ALA A 29 -2.48 -16.03 -61.68
C ALA A 29 -3.30 -17.33 -61.86
N CYS A 30 -4.51 -17.41 -61.28
CA CYS A 30 -5.45 -18.53 -61.48
C CYS A 30 -6.04 -18.64 -62.90
N ALA A 31 -5.82 -17.65 -63.77
CA ALA A 31 -6.23 -17.67 -65.17
C ALA A 31 -5.10 -18.07 -66.13
N ASP A 32 -3.84 -17.84 -65.71
CA ASP A 32 -2.65 -18.07 -66.53
C ASP A 32 -1.91 -19.38 -66.13
N GLU A 33 -2.01 -19.84 -64.87
CA GLU A 33 -1.45 -21.11 -64.37
C GLU A 33 -2.52 -22.08 -63.82
N PRO A 34 -2.41 -23.40 -64.06
CA PRO A 34 -3.37 -24.39 -63.55
C PRO A 34 -3.10 -24.86 -62.10
N SER A 35 -1.88 -24.72 -61.59
CA SER A 35 -1.47 -25.28 -60.30
C SER A 35 -1.65 -24.31 -59.14
N ARG A 36 -2.61 -24.62 -58.25
CA ARG A 36 -2.86 -23.81 -57.04
C ARG A 36 -1.68 -23.76 -56.06
N LYS A 37 -0.75 -24.72 -56.14
CA LYS A 37 0.41 -24.82 -55.25
C LYS A 37 1.55 -23.90 -55.70
N GLU A 38 1.79 -23.79 -57.01
CA GLU A 38 2.75 -22.84 -57.57
C GLU A 38 2.29 -21.39 -57.35
N ILE A 39 1.03 -21.07 -57.68
CA ILE A 39 0.45 -19.72 -57.44
C ILE A 39 0.55 -19.30 -55.97
N ALA A 40 0.29 -20.23 -55.05
CA ALA A 40 0.39 -19.99 -53.60
C ALA A 40 1.83 -19.64 -53.18
N ALA A 41 2.82 -20.39 -53.69
CA ALA A 41 4.23 -20.14 -53.43
C ALA A 41 4.71 -18.80 -54.04
N GLY A 42 4.39 -18.53 -55.31
CA GLY A 42 4.81 -17.32 -56.03
C GLY A 42 4.23 -16.02 -55.46
N LEU A 43 3.05 -16.08 -54.83
CA LEU A 43 2.41 -14.93 -54.18
C LEU A 43 2.55 -14.92 -52.64
N ALA A 44 3.34 -15.84 -52.07
CA ALA A 44 3.55 -15.99 -50.62
C ALA A 44 2.26 -16.08 -49.79
N VAL A 45 1.26 -16.83 -50.27
CA VAL A 45 -0.04 -17.04 -49.59
C VAL A 45 -0.36 -18.53 -49.46
N SER A 46 -1.31 -18.90 -48.59
CA SER A 46 -1.73 -20.30 -48.47
C SER A 46 -2.60 -20.74 -49.65
N ALA A 47 -2.52 -22.02 -50.04
CA ALA A 47 -3.37 -22.61 -51.08
C ALA A 47 -4.88 -22.50 -50.75
N ALA A 48 -5.24 -22.47 -49.46
CA ALA A 48 -6.60 -22.20 -49.00
C ALA A 48 -7.05 -20.75 -49.29
N THR A 49 -6.13 -19.78 -49.22
CA THR A 49 -6.38 -18.38 -49.58
C THR A 49 -6.59 -18.23 -51.09
N VAL A 50 -5.76 -18.91 -51.90
CA VAL A 50 -5.94 -18.99 -53.36
C VAL A 50 -7.31 -19.59 -53.71
N ALA A 51 -7.66 -20.73 -53.10
CA ALA A 51 -8.94 -21.39 -53.32
C ALA A 51 -10.14 -20.49 -52.93
N LYS A 52 -10.07 -19.80 -51.78
CA LYS A 52 -11.12 -18.88 -51.30
C LYS A 52 -11.39 -17.74 -52.30
N TRP A 53 -10.35 -17.05 -52.75
CA TRP A 53 -10.55 -15.90 -53.64
C TRP A 53 -10.91 -16.30 -55.06
N ARG A 54 -10.36 -17.41 -55.58
CA ARG A 54 -10.80 -18.01 -56.85
C ARG A 54 -12.30 -18.38 -56.80
N ALA A 55 -12.75 -19.02 -55.71
CA ALA A 55 -14.15 -19.38 -55.55
C ALA A 55 -15.06 -18.15 -55.49
N ARG A 56 -14.73 -17.13 -54.69
CA ARG A 56 -15.53 -15.88 -54.60
C ARG A 56 -15.58 -15.11 -55.92
N PHE A 57 -14.50 -15.13 -56.71
CA PHE A 57 -14.50 -14.52 -58.05
C PHE A 57 -15.36 -15.31 -59.04
N VAL A 58 -15.33 -16.64 -59.03
CA VAL A 58 -16.20 -17.48 -59.87
C VAL A 58 -17.68 -17.30 -59.49
N GLU A 59 -17.98 -17.09 -58.21
CA GLU A 59 -19.34 -16.90 -57.69
C GLU A 59 -19.90 -15.48 -57.96
N ARG A 60 -19.06 -14.43 -57.90
CA ARG A 60 -19.50 -13.02 -57.82
C ARG A 60 -18.71 -12.03 -58.67
N GLY A 61 -17.87 -12.51 -59.60
CA GLY A 61 -17.01 -11.67 -60.42
C GLY A 61 -16.10 -10.76 -59.60
N LEU A 62 -15.87 -9.54 -60.10
CA LEU A 62 -15.04 -8.52 -59.44
C LEU A 62 -15.54 -8.15 -58.03
N ASP A 63 -16.87 -8.08 -57.83
CA ASP A 63 -17.48 -7.74 -56.54
C ASP A 63 -17.19 -8.79 -55.45
N GLY A 64 -16.87 -10.03 -55.85
CA GLY A 64 -16.40 -11.09 -54.97
C GLY A 64 -15.07 -10.78 -54.26
N LEU A 65 -14.27 -9.84 -54.77
CA LEU A 65 -12.97 -9.47 -54.25
C LEU A 65 -13.00 -8.27 -53.28
N ALA A 66 -14.10 -7.51 -53.27
CA ALA A 66 -14.30 -6.42 -52.33
C ALA A 66 -14.43 -6.93 -50.88
N ASP A 67 -14.12 -6.07 -49.91
CA ASP A 67 -14.47 -6.29 -48.52
C ASP A 67 -15.97 -6.07 -48.33
N ALA A 68 -16.67 -7.11 -47.85
CA ALA A 68 -18.09 -7.00 -47.54
C ALA A 68 -18.28 -6.06 -46.34
N PRO A 69 -19.32 -5.21 -46.33
CA PRO A 69 -19.60 -4.35 -45.18
C PRO A 69 -19.83 -5.20 -43.92
N ARG A 70 -19.17 -4.81 -42.82
CA ARG A 70 -19.34 -5.47 -41.51
C ARG A 70 -20.81 -5.38 -41.06
N PRO A 71 -21.38 -6.42 -40.42
CA PRO A 71 -22.72 -6.32 -39.87
C PRO A 71 -22.74 -5.33 -38.70
N GLY A 72 -23.62 -4.31 -38.75
CA GLY A 72 -23.95 -3.50 -37.58
C GLY A 72 -24.26 -2.02 -37.80
N ARG A 73 -25.54 -1.69 -37.99
CA ARG A 73 -26.15 -0.47 -37.46
C ARG A 73 -27.66 -0.72 -37.27
N PRO A 74 -28.22 -0.69 -36.05
CA PRO A 74 -29.66 -0.75 -35.85
C PRO A 74 -30.36 0.46 -36.48
N ARG A 75 -31.66 0.36 -36.75
CA ARG A 75 -32.44 1.44 -37.38
C ARG A 75 -32.47 2.68 -36.49
N SER A 76 -32.59 3.86 -37.09
CA SER A 76 -32.57 5.15 -36.37
C SER A 76 -33.66 5.25 -35.29
N ALA A 77 -34.83 4.65 -35.51
CA ALA A 77 -35.91 4.55 -34.53
C ALA A 77 -35.50 3.74 -33.28
N GLU A 78 -34.95 2.53 -33.47
CA GLU A 78 -34.47 1.66 -32.38
C GLU A 78 -33.39 2.36 -31.54
N ARG A 79 -32.54 3.17 -32.18
CA ARG A 79 -31.55 4.01 -31.51
C ARG A 79 -32.19 5.13 -30.68
N GLN A 80 -33.10 5.90 -31.28
CA GLN A 80 -33.74 7.03 -30.59
C GLN A 80 -34.61 6.58 -29.40
N GLU A 81 -35.22 5.41 -29.51
CA GLU A 81 -36.04 4.81 -28.45
C GLU A 81 -35.18 4.29 -27.30
N ALA A 82 -34.05 3.64 -27.60
CA ALA A 82 -33.04 3.28 -26.60
C ALA A 82 -32.46 4.52 -25.90
N GLU A 83 -32.15 5.59 -26.63
CA GLU A 83 -31.65 6.86 -26.09
C GLU A 83 -32.68 7.51 -25.13
N ARG A 84 -33.98 7.49 -25.47
CA ARG A 84 -35.05 7.99 -24.59
C ARG A 84 -35.19 7.21 -23.28
N VAL A 85 -35.11 5.88 -23.33
CA VAL A 85 -35.26 5.03 -22.14
C VAL A 85 -34.05 5.18 -21.21
N ILE A 86 -32.85 5.30 -21.79
CA ILE A 86 -31.63 5.58 -21.03
C ILE A 86 -31.71 6.96 -20.36
N ALA A 87 -32.23 7.99 -21.04
CA ALA A 87 -32.47 9.30 -20.43
C ALA A 87 -33.49 9.25 -19.27
N ALA A 88 -34.58 8.49 -19.41
CA ALA A 88 -35.58 8.30 -18.35
C ALA A 88 -35.00 7.58 -17.11
N ALA A 89 -34.05 6.67 -17.30
CA ALA A 89 -33.39 5.92 -16.23
C ALA A 89 -32.48 6.78 -15.32
N VAL A 90 -32.04 7.96 -15.78
CA VAL A 90 -31.19 8.88 -15.01
C VAL A 90 -31.99 9.73 -14.01
N GLY A 91 -33.33 9.80 -14.14
CA GLY A 91 -34.21 10.53 -13.22
C GLY A 91 -34.57 9.81 -11.92
N GLY A 92 -34.17 8.54 -11.76
CA GLY A 92 -34.48 7.71 -10.58
C GLY A 92 -33.32 7.59 -9.59
N ALA A 93 -33.62 7.30 -8.32
CA ALA A 93 -32.63 7.23 -7.24
C ALA A 93 -31.59 6.09 -7.38
N ALA A 94 -31.81 5.12 -8.26
CA ALA A 94 -30.84 4.08 -8.63
C ALA A 94 -30.98 3.79 -10.12
N VAL A 95 -29.85 3.77 -10.85
CA VAL A 95 -29.88 3.54 -12.30
C VAL A 95 -29.88 2.03 -12.57
N PRO A 96 -30.79 1.48 -13.40
CA PRO A 96 -30.92 0.04 -13.59
C PRO A 96 -29.69 -0.62 -14.23
N SER A 97 -29.56 -1.94 -14.10
CA SER A 97 -28.48 -2.67 -14.77
C SER A 97 -28.67 -2.72 -16.29
N THR A 98 -27.59 -2.82 -17.06
CA THR A 98 -27.65 -3.03 -18.53
C THR A 98 -28.48 -4.26 -18.91
N ARG A 99 -28.55 -5.27 -18.03
CA ARG A 99 -29.32 -6.51 -18.25
C ARG A 99 -30.82 -6.28 -18.05
N THR A 100 -31.19 -5.45 -17.07
CA THR A 100 -32.57 -5.05 -16.79
C THR A 100 -33.14 -4.24 -17.96
N VAL A 101 -32.41 -3.23 -18.42
CA VAL A 101 -32.82 -2.38 -19.56
C VAL A 101 -32.89 -3.18 -20.86
N ALA A 102 -31.96 -4.10 -21.10
CA ALA A 102 -32.00 -5.00 -22.25
C ALA A 102 -33.27 -5.86 -22.28
N ALA A 103 -33.65 -6.45 -21.14
CA ALA A 103 -34.87 -7.26 -21.02
C ALA A 103 -36.16 -6.42 -21.21
N GLN A 104 -36.19 -5.19 -20.69
CA GLN A 104 -37.34 -4.28 -20.84
C GLN A 104 -37.55 -3.79 -22.27
N LEU A 105 -36.47 -3.66 -23.06
CA LEU A 105 -36.53 -3.12 -24.43
C LEU A 105 -36.46 -4.19 -25.53
N GLY A 106 -36.36 -5.47 -25.18
CA GLY A 106 -36.15 -6.55 -26.17
C GLY A 106 -34.82 -6.44 -26.92
N LEU A 107 -33.85 -5.68 -26.40
CA LEU A 107 -32.55 -5.44 -27.01
C LEU A 107 -31.50 -6.42 -26.48
N SER A 108 -30.42 -6.63 -27.24
CA SER A 108 -29.27 -7.38 -26.74
C SER A 108 -28.51 -6.56 -25.67
N GLN A 109 -28.06 -7.23 -24.60
CA GLN A 109 -27.35 -6.58 -23.50
C GLN A 109 -26.06 -5.87 -23.96
N SER A 110 -25.40 -6.39 -25.01
CA SER A 110 -24.24 -5.73 -25.64
C SER A 110 -24.60 -4.43 -26.37
N THR A 111 -25.80 -4.33 -26.98
CA THR A 111 -26.27 -3.08 -27.59
C THR A 111 -26.54 -2.03 -26.53
N VAL A 112 -27.22 -2.43 -25.44
CA VAL A 112 -27.47 -1.54 -24.30
C VAL A 112 -26.15 -1.08 -23.69
N ALA A 113 -25.23 -2.00 -23.36
CA ALA A 113 -23.92 -1.66 -22.78
C ALA A 113 -23.07 -0.72 -23.66
N ARG A 114 -23.12 -0.88 -25.00
CA ARG A 114 -22.40 0.01 -25.93
C ARG A 114 -22.98 1.43 -25.94
N ILE A 115 -24.30 1.58 -26.04
CA ILE A 115 -24.94 2.92 -25.98
C ILE A 115 -24.65 3.58 -24.63
N TRP A 116 -24.67 2.78 -23.57
CA TRP A 116 -24.31 3.19 -22.21
C TRP A 116 -22.89 3.78 -22.16
N GLN A 117 -21.91 3.07 -22.71
CA GLN A 117 -20.51 3.49 -22.78
C GLN A 117 -20.29 4.70 -23.70
N GLU A 118 -21.00 4.80 -24.82
CA GLU A 118 -20.94 5.93 -25.77
C GLU A 118 -21.47 7.24 -25.17
N GLN A 119 -22.41 7.18 -24.24
CA GLN A 119 -23.04 8.35 -23.61
C GLN A 119 -22.36 8.80 -22.30
N GLN A 120 -21.30 8.12 -21.84
CA GLN A 120 -20.61 8.35 -20.54
C GLN A 120 -21.48 8.28 -19.27
N ILE A 121 -22.78 8.02 -19.41
CA ILE A 121 -23.61 7.52 -18.32
C ILE A 121 -22.91 6.26 -17.84
N ALA A 122 -22.59 6.11 -16.56
CA ALA A 122 -22.20 4.81 -16.01
C ALA A 122 -23.48 4.10 -15.55
N PRO A 123 -23.63 2.75 -15.66
CA PRO A 123 -24.64 2.08 -14.86
C PRO A 123 -24.24 2.39 -13.44
N SER A 124 -25.14 2.97 -12.62
CA SER A 124 -24.70 3.69 -11.43
C SER A 124 -23.81 2.81 -10.57
N ALA A 125 -22.50 3.04 -10.69
CA ALA A 125 -21.59 3.12 -9.58
C ALA A 125 -22.24 4.13 -8.64
N SER A 126 -23.15 3.58 -7.83
CA SER A 126 -23.82 4.23 -6.71
C SER A 126 -22.79 5.15 -6.08
N ARG A 127 -23.03 6.47 -6.17
CA ARG A 127 -22.12 7.56 -5.76
C ARG A 127 -21.11 7.01 -4.77
N LEU A 128 -19.87 6.80 -5.21
CA LEU A 128 -18.87 6.06 -4.45
C LEU A 128 -18.37 6.90 -3.26
N LEU A 129 -19.25 7.09 -2.28
CA LEU A 129 -18.87 6.91 -0.89
C LEU A 129 -18.14 5.57 -0.85
N PRO A 130 -16.89 5.51 -0.34
CA PRO A 130 -16.10 4.30 -0.39
C PRO A 130 -16.88 3.13 0.19
N ARG A 131 -17.20 2.14 -0.65
CA ARG A 131 -17.47 0.80 -0.15
C ARG A 131 -16.13 0.32 0.37
N GLU A 132 -15.88 0.51 1.67
CA GLU A 132 -14.76 -0.11 2.39
C GLU A 132 -14.64 -1.54 1.89
N LEU A 133 -13.45 -1.90 1.38
CA LEU A 133 -13.27 -3.22 0.81
C LEU A 133 -13.56 -4.22 1.92
N LEU A 134 -14.06 -5.40 1.55
CA LEU A 134 -14.41 -6.41 2.56
C LEU A 134 -13.16 -6.82 3.38
N SER A 135 -11.96 -6.68 2.81
CA SER A 135 -10.67 -6.77 3.52
C SER A 135 -10.51 -5.71 4.61
N ASP A 136 -10.91 -4.46 4.34
CA ASP A 136 -10.68 -3.31 5.23
C ASP A 136 -11.56 -3.41 6.47
N ARG A 137 -12.82 -3.84 6.30
CA ARG A 137 -13.73 -4.13 7.43
C ARG A 137 -13.32 -5.37 8.23
N VAL A 138 -12.83 -6.42 7.57
CA VAL A 138 -12.30 -7.61 8.28
C VAL A 138 -11.03 -7.23 9.06
N TYR A 139 -10.18 -6.39 8.49
CA TYR A 139 -9.01 -5.80 9.15
C TYR A 139 -9.41 -4.95 10.36
N ALA A 140 -10.34 -4.00 10.22
CA ALA A 140 -10.78 -3.14 11.31
C ALA A 140 -11.38 -3.93 12.48
N LEU A 141 -12.16 -4.99 12.19
CA LEU A 141 -12.68 -5.91 13.20
C LEU A 141 -11.56 -6.69 13.92
N LEU A 142 -10.65 -7.30 13.17
CA LEU A 142 -9.53 -8.05 13.75
C LEU A 142 -8.60 -7.15 14.59
N ARG A 143 -8.28 -5.94 14.10
CA ARG A 143 -7.51 -4.94 14.87
C ARG A 143 -8.27 -4.58 16.14
N GLY A 144 -9.57 -4.33 16.06
CA GLY A 144 -10.43 -4.09 17.22
C GLY A 144 -10.36 -5.20 18.26
N TRP A 145 -10.38 -6.47 17.83
CA TRP A 145 -10.27 -7.62 18.73
C TRP A 145 -8.88 -7.77 19.37
N VAL A 146 -7.80 -7.43 18.67
CA VAL A 146 -6.45 -7.40 19.28
C VAL A 146 -6.35 -6.27 20.29
N VAL A 147 -6.83 -5.07 19.95
CA VAL A 147 -6.85 -3.89 20.84
C VAL A 147 -7.69 -4.15 22.10
N SER A 148 -8.82 -4.86 21.99
CA SER A 148 -9.71 -5.16 23.12
C SER A 148 -9.30 -6.39 23.94
N GLY A 149 -8.26 -7.13 23.52
CA GLY A 149 -7.89 -8.41 24.12
C GLY A 149 -8.86 -9.58 23.83
N GLU A 150 -9.83 -9.40 22.92
CA GLU A 150 -10.70 -10.49 22.43
C GLU A 150 -9.93 -11.51 21.57
N LEU A 151 -8.83 -11.07 20.96
CA LEU A 151 -7.73 -11.91 20.50
C LEU A 151 -6.54 -11.68 21.44
N VAL A 152 -6.22 -12.68 22.27
CA VAL A 152 -5.15 -12.54 23.28
C VAL A 152 -3.76 -12.65 22.65
N ALA A 153 -2.75 -12.06 23.29
CA ALA A 153 -1.36 -12.21 22.88
C ALA A 153 -0.98 -13.71 22.77
N GLY A 154 -0.19 -14.07 21.75
CA GLY A 154 0.18 -15.46 21.46
C GLY A 154 -0.91 -16.30 20.80
N GLN A 155 -2.16 -15.81 20.71
CA GLN A 155 -3.26 -16.58 20.12
C GLN A 155 -3.02 -16.85 18.63
N ARG A 156 -3.13 -18.13 18.24
CA ARG A 156 -3.07 -18.54 16.84
C ARG A 156 -4.28 -18.03 16.05
N LEU A 157 -4.03 -17.38 14.92
CA LEU A 157 -5.03 -16.89 13.99
C LEU A 157 -5.23 -17.89 12.84
N VAL A 158 -6.45 -18.41 12.70
CA VAL A 158 -6.83 -19.36 11.64
C VAL A 158 -7.75 -18.67 10.64
N GLU A 159 -7.28 -18.53 9.39
CA GLU A 159 -8.00 -17.84 8.30
C GLU A 159 -9.45 -18.33 8.14
N ALA A 160 -9.66 -19.65 8.22
CA ALA A 160 -10.98 -20.28 8.06
C ALA A 160 -11.93 -20.00 9.24
N GLU A 161 -11.41 -19.84 10.45
CA GLU A 161 -12.20 -19.51 11.64
C GLU A 161 -12.61 -18.04 11.63
N ILE A 162 -11.66 -17.16 11.34
CA ILE A 162 -11.89 -15.72 11.17
C ILE A 162 -12.90 -15.47 10.04
N ALA A 163 -12.74 -16.13 8.89
CA ALA A 163 -13.66 -16.02 7.78
C ALA A 163 -15.10 -16.45 8.16
N ARG A 164 -15.26 -17.56 8.90
CA ARG A 164 -16.56 -17.98 9.44
C ARG A 164 -17.13 -16.98 10.44
N ARG A 165 -16.32 -16.48 11.39
CA ARG A 165 -16.74 -15.54 12.45
C ARG A 165 -17.22 -14.20 11.89
N VAL A 166 -16.58 -13.71 10.83
CA VAL A 166 -16.93 -12.43 10.16
C VAL A 166 -17.94 -12.63 9.01
N GLY A 167 -18.29 -13.86 8.64
CA GLY A 167 -19.24 -14.14 7.55
C GLY A 167 -18.70 -13.84 6.15
N THR A 168 -17.41 -14.09 5.92
CA THR A 168 -16.69 -13.79 4.67
C THR A 168 -15.97 -15.02 4.10
N SER A 169 -15.33 -14.89 2.94
CA SER A 169 -14.45 -15.93 2.40
C SER A 169 -13.04 -15.85 3.01
N GLN A 170 -12.22 -16.89 2.81
CA GLN A 170 -10.86 -16.92 3.39
C GLN A 170 -9.92 -15.85 2.80
N ALA A 171 -10.18 -15.33 1.60
CA ALA A 171 -9.26 -14.37 0.95
C ALA A 171 -9.22 -13.00 1.66
N PRO A 172 -10.36 -12.33 1.99
CA PRO A 172 -10.35 -11.14 2.83
C PRO A 172 -9.74 -11.36 4.23
N ALA A 173 -9.97 -12.51 4.85
CA ALA A 173 -9.38 -12.85 6.15
C ALA A 173 -7.84 -12.98 6.06
N ARG A 174 -7.33 -13.71 5.05
CA ARG A 174 -5.89 -13.81 4.75
C ARG A 174 -5.26 -12.43 4.54
N GLU A 175 -5.91 -11.56 3.78
CA GLU A 175 -5.38 -10.24 3.47
C GLU A 175 -5.36 -9.31 4.69
N ALA A 176 -6.41 -9.35 5.52
CA ALA A 176 -6.43 -8.65 6.80
C ALA A 176 -5.34 -9.14 7.77
N ILE A 177 -5.12 -10.45 7.87
CA ILE A 177 -4.03 -11.04 8.68
C ILE A 177 -2.66 -10.59 8.17
N LYS A 178 -2.44 -10.51 6.85
CA LYS A 178 -1.20 -9.97 6.29
C LYS A 178 -0.98 -8.49 6.63
N ARG A 179 -2.03 -7.65 6.60
CA ARG A 179 -1.91 -6.24 6.99
C ARG A 179 -1.55 -6.09 8.47
N LEU A 180 -2.26 -6.80 9.35
CA LEU A 180 -1.91 -6.88 10.77
C LEU A 180 -0.47 -7.40 10.99
N ALA A 181 0.01 -8.30 10.13
CA ALA A 181 1.38 -8.76 10.18
C ALA A 181 2.38 -7.71 9.70
N HIS A 182 2.06 -6.91 8.69
CA HIS A 182 2.87 -5.76 8.24
C HIS A 182 2.91 -4.62 9.28
N GLU A 183 1.83 -4.44 10.03
CA GLU A 183 1.75 -3.55 11.19
C GLU A 183 2.50 -4.12 12.43
N GLY A 184 2.76 -5.42 12.47
CA GLY A 184 3.40 -6.09 13.60
C GLY A 184 2.45 -6.47 14.75
N LEU A 185 1.12 -6.33 14.59
CA LEU A 185 0.13 -6.88 15.52
C LEU A 185 0.06 -8.41 15.46
N VAL A 186 0.60 -9.01 14.39
CA VAL A 186 0.58 -10.45 14.13
C VAL A 186 1.97 -10.93 13.66
N ILE A 187 2.47 -12.00 14.24
CA ILE A 187 3.69 -12.68 13.78
C ILE A 187 3.28 -13.86 12.90
N SER A 188 3.83 -13.91 11.67
CA SER A 188 3.52 -14.97 10.71
C SER A 188 4.74 -15.87 10.48
N TYR A 189 4.66 -17.11 10.95
CA TYR A 189 5.71 -18.11 10.79
C TYR A 189 5.47 -18.98 9.54
N PRO A 190 6.44 -19.10 8.62
CA PRO A 190 6.35 -20.02 7.49
C PRO A 190 5.95 -21.44 7.94
N ASN A 191 4.93 -22.00 7.30
CA ASN A 191 4.37 -23.34 7.56
C ASN A 191 3.80 -23.60 8.97
N ARG A 192 3.90 -22.66 9.93
CA ARG A 192 3.32 -22.81 11.29
C ARG A 192 2.06 -21.95 11.50
N GLY A 193 1.89 -20.89 10.70
CA GLY A 193 0.71 -20.01 10.70
C GLY A 193 0.98 -18.64 11.33
N SER A 194 -0.10 -17.89 11.55
CA SER A 194 -0.05 -16.54 12.11
C SER A 194 -0.53 -16.52 13.57
N TYR A 195 0.04 -15.66 14.40
CA TYR A 195 -0.22 -15.55 15.83
C TYR A 195 -0.30 -14.07 16.22
N VAL A 196 -1.15 -13.69 17.18
CA VAL A 196 -1.12 -12.35 17.77
C VAL A 196 0.24 -12.13 18.43
N ALA A 197 0.85 -10.96 18.22
CA ALA A 197 2.16 -10.66 18.78
C ALA A 197 2.13 -10.68 20.33
N GLU A 198 3.06 -11.42 20.93
CA GLU A 198 3.43 -11.23 22.34
C GLU A 198 4.56 -10.20 22.39
N ILE A 199 4.36 -9.10 23.09
CA ILE A 199 5.33 -8.01 23.20
C ILE A 199 5.63 -7.82 24.67
N SER A 200 6.90 -8.01 25.03
CA SER A 200 7.36 -7.68 26.37
C SER A 200 7.61 -6.18 26.46
N ASP A 201 6.86 -5.50 27.32
CA ASP A 201 7.09 -4.09 27.69
C ASP A 201 8.51 -3.85 28.23
N GLU A 202 9.14 -4.88 28.79
CA GLU A 202 10.52 -4.85 29.27
C GLU A 202 11.50 -4.83 28.11
N GLN A 203 11.39 -5.77 27.17
CA GLN A 203 12.23 -5.79 25.96
C GLN A 203 12.02 -4.53 25.10
N ALA A 204 10.78 -4.01 25.06
CA ALA A 204 10.46 -2.75 24.40
C ALA A 204 11.10 -1.52 25.08
N ARG A 205 11.31 -1.56 26.41
CA ARG A 205 12.10 -0.56 27.14
C ARG A 205 13.60 -0.72 26.86
N GLU A 206 14.14 -1.92 27.02
CA GLU A 206 15.57 -2.22 26.77
C GLU A 206 16.02 -1.80 25.36
N VAL A 207 15.26 -2.17 24.31
CA VAL A 207 15.63 -1.80 22.94
C VAL A 207 15.43 -0.31 22.66
N ARG A 208 14.56 0.38 23.40
CA ARG A 208 14.42 1.84 23.36
C ARG A 208 15.63 2.53 23.98
N ASP A 209 16.15 2.01 25.10
CA ASP A 209 17.37 2.57 25.71
C ASP A 209 18.57 2.46 24.76
N ILE A 210 18.71 1.32 24.06
CA ILE A 210 19.69 1.18 22.97
C ILE A 210 19.43 2.15 21.82
N ARG A 211 18.17 2.33 21.40
CA ARG A 211 17.78 3.30 20.36
C ARG A 211 18.25 4.72 20.70
N VAL A 212 18.01 5.16 21.94
CA VAL A 212 18.43 6.49 22.43
C VAL A 212 19.93 6.69 22.29
N LEU A 213 20.74 5.74 22.77
CA LEU A 213 22.20 5.81 22.71
C LEU A 213 22.73 5.89 21.26
N LEU A 214 22.13 5.12 20.33
CA LEU A 214 22.55 5.11 18.93
C LEU A 214 22.12 6.36 18.18
N GLU A 215 20.90 6.85 18.40
CA GLU A 215 20.40 8.04 17.72
C GLU A 215 21.07 9.32 18.23
N GLU A 216 21.35 9.43 19.54
CA GLU A 216 22.08 10.56 20.10
C GLU A 216 23.48 10.70 19.47
N TYR A 217 24.24 9.59 19.42
CA TYR A 217 25.55 9.56 18.76
C TYR A 217 25.42 9.86 17.26
N ALA A 218 24.42 9.27 16.59
CA ALA A 218 24.22 9.44 15.16
C ALA A 218 23.93 10.91 14.80
N ALA A 219 23.01 11.56 15.52
CA ALA A 219 22.63 12.95 15.32
C ALA A 219 23.81 13.90 15.53
N ARG A 220 24.57 13.71 16.63
CA ARG A 220 25.81 14.46 16.91
C ARG A 220 26.83 14.35 15.76
N GLY A 221 27.06 13.14 15.26
CA GLY A 221 27.98 12.91 14.14
C GLY A 221 27.48 13.50 12.82
N ALA A 222 26.16 13.46 12.61
CA ALA A 222 25.48 13.89 11.39
C ALA A 222 25.39 15.43 11.29
N ALA A 223 25.06 16.15 12.37
CA ALA A 223 24.98 17.63 12.35
C ALA A 223 26.25 18.29 11.77
N VAL A 224 27.43 17.75 12.06
CA VAL A 224 28.73 18.24 11.55
C VAL A 224 29.00 17.86 10.08
N ARG A 225 28.32 16.85 9.54
CA ARG A 225 28.69 16.17 8.26
C ARG A 225 27.59 16.14 7.21
N ILE A 226 26.35 16.45 7.59
CA ILE A 226 25.19 16.20 6.76
C ILE A 226 25.19 17.08 5.51
N GLN A 227 24.92 16.46 4.36
CA GLN A 227 24.87 17.17 3.08
C GLN A 227 23.46 17.70 2.81
N ALA A 228 23.36 18.80 2.06
CA ALA A 228 22.09 19.38 1.64
C ALA A 228 21.17 18.38 0.90
N GLU A 229 21.74 17.38 0.22
CA GLU A 229 20.98 16.29 -0.40
C GLU A 229 20.38 15.35 0.64
N THR A 230 21.13 14.97 1.68
CA THR A 230 20.61 14.15 2.78
C THR A 230 19.52 14.88 3.55
N LEU A 231 19.65 16.19 3.79
CA LEU A 231 18.58 17.00 4.41
C LEU A 231 17.29 16.98 3.57
N ARG A 232 17.38 17.10 2.24
CA ARG A 232 16.21 16.96 1.33
C ARG A 232 15.57 15.58 1.43
N GLN A 233 16.37 14.51 1.52
CA GLN A 233 15.86 13.14 1.65
C GLN A 233 15.15 12.92 2.98
N LEU A 234 15.70 13.44 4.08
CA LEU A 234 15.04 13.43 5.39
C LEU A 234 13.70 14.19 5.35
N SER A 235 13.66 15.38 4.75
CA SER A 235 12.40 16.13 4.57
C SER A 235 11.36 15.36 3.73
N ALA A 236 11.80 14.58 2.73
CA ALA A 236 10.92 13.73 1.94
C ALA A 236 10.38 12.54 2.75
N ASP A 237 11.17 11.95 3.64
CA ASP A 237 10.69 10.92 4.57
C ASP A 237 9.63 11.47 5.53
N VAL A 238 9.81 12.68 6.07
CA VAL A 238 8.80 13.34 6.93
C VAL A 238 7.51 13.61 6.16
N LEU A 239 7.59 13.98 4.88
CA LEU A 239 6.41 14.12 4.03
C LEU A 239 5.70 12.77 3.79
N ALA A 240 6.46 11.68 3.64
CA ALA A 240 5.92 10.32 3.52
C ALA A 240 5.23 9.86 4.81
N MET A 241 5.85 10.05 5.98
CA MET A 241 5.23 9.80 7.29
C MET A 241 3.91 10.56 7.44
N ARG A 242 3.90 11.86 7.09
CA ARG A 242 2.69 12.70 7.13
C ARG A 242 1.59 12.22 6.19
N GLN A 243 1.94 11.68 5.02
CA GLN A 243 0.95 11.14 4.09
C GLN A 243 0.37 9.82 4.63
N ALA A 244 1.22 8.91 5.07
CA ALA A 244 0.82 7.64 5.68
C ALA A 244 -0.07 7.85 6.93
N ALA A 245 0.26 8.83 7.79
CA ALA A 245 -0.56 9.22 8.93
C ALA A 245 -1.97 9.70 8.54
N ARG A 246 -2.09 10.49 7.45
CA ARG A 246 -3.39 10.94 6.92
C ARG A 246 -4.21 9.80 6.31
N ASP A 247 -3.54 8.85 5.67
CA ASP A 247 -4.17 7.70 5.02
C ASP A 247 -4.49 6.56 6.01
N GLY A 248 -4.03 6.67 7.26
CA GLY A 248 -4.20 5.64 8.30
C GLY A 248 -3.27 4.43 8.14
N ASP A 249 -2.25 4.52 7.28
CA ASP A 249 -1.33 3.43 6.98
C ASP A 249 -0.12 3.45 7.94
N ILE A 250 -0.28 2.79 9.10
CA ILE A 250 0.76 2.70 10.13
C ILE A 250 1.98 1.92 9.62
N GLY A 251 1.79 0.99 8.68
CA GLY A 251 2.89 0.25 8.04
C GLY A 251 3.78 1.17 7.21
N ALA A 252 3.18 1.96 6.32
CA ALA A 252 3.89 2.96 5.52
C ALA A 252 4.51 4.07 6.38
N PHE A 253 3.87 4.47 7.48
CA PHE A 253 4.43 5.41 8.45
C PHE A 253 5.72 4.84 9.05
N ARG A 254 5.65 3.60 9.57
CA ARG A 254 6.78 2.90 10.21
C ARG A 254 7.95 2.71 9.25
N ASP A 255 7.69 2.34 8.00
CA ASP A 255 8.74 2.15 7.00
C ASP A 255 9.42 3.49 6.63
N ALA A 256 8.70 4.62 6.65
CA ALA A 256 9.26 5.96 6.45
C ALA A 256 10.06 6.49 7.67
N ASP A 257 9.57 6.28 8.90
CA ASP A 257 10.27 6.59 10.16
C ASP A 257 11.61 5.83 10.24
N LEU A 258 11.59 4.51 10.02
CA LEU A 258 12.81 3.71 9.99
C LEU A 258 13.76 4.14 8.85
N ALA A 259 13.26 4.62 7.71
CA ALA A 259 14.08 5.16 6.64
C ALA A 259 14.77 6.48 7.01
N PHE A 260 14.06 7.37 7.69
CA PHE A 260 14.59 8.62 8.23
C PHE A 260 15.75 8.36 9.20
N HIS A 261 15.52 7.57 10.26
CA HIS A 261 16.54 7.27 11.26
C HIS A 261 17.75 6.55 10.65
N ARG A 262 17.53 5.60 9.75
CA ARG A 262 18.61 4.90 9.02
C ARG A 262 19.47 5.85 8.18
N ARG A 263 18.91 6.93 7.62
CA ARG A 263 19.68 7.98 6.91
C ARG A 263 20.53 8.82 7.86
N VAL A 264 20.02 9.17 9.04
CA VAL A 264 20.81 9.87 10.08
C VAL A 264 21.98 9.00 10.54
N CYS A 265 21.73 7.71 10.82
CA CYS A 265 22.76 6.72 11.13
C CYS A 265 23.81 6.57 10.01
N ALA A 266 23.42 6.68 8.74
CA ALA A 266 24.37 6.68 7.62
C ALA A 266 25.19 7.99 7.52
N ALA A 267 24.60 9.14 7.86
CA ALA A 267 25.23 10.45 7.80
C ALA A 267 26.24 10.72 8.94
N CYS A 268 26.18 9.96 10.04
CA CYS A 268 26.99 10.24 11.24
C CYS A 268 28.52 10.08 11.07
N GLY A 269 28.97 9.46 9.98
CA GLY A 269 30.38 9.19 9.72
C GLY A 269 30.94 7.91 10.36
N ASN A 270 30.14 7.16 11.14
CA ASN A 270 30.53 5.87 11.72
C ASN A 270 29.81 4.70 11.01
N SER A 271 30.53 3.98 10.13
CA SER A 271 29.94 2.86 9.37
C SER A 271 29.56 1.65 10.23
N PHE A 272 30.12 1.49 11.43
CA PHE A 272 29.73 0.43 12.36
C PHE A 272 28.37 0.71 12.99
N LEU A 273 28.04 1.99 13.27
CA LEU A 273 26.74 2.37 13.82
C LEU A 273 25.60 1.96 12.89
N LEU A 274 25.73 2.24 11.58
CA LEU A 274 24.72 1.81 10.59
C LEU A 274 24.56 0.29 10.52
N ARG A 275 25.62 -0.50 10.81
CA ARG A 275 25.51 -1.96 10.89
C ARG A 275 24.74 -2.39 12.15
N LEU A 276 25.07 -1.82 13.30
CA LEU A 276 24.38 -2.09 14.57
C LEU A 276 22.90 -1.66 14.53
N TRP A 277 22.60 -0.50 13.92
CA TRP A 277 21.23 -0.06 13.66
C TRP A 277 20.43 -1.12 12.90
N ARG A 278 20.97 -1.63 11.78
CA ARG A 278 20.32 -2.69 10.97
C ARG A 278 20.11 -4.00 11.75
N THR A 279 20.90 -4.27 12.79
CA THR A 279 20.71 -5.43 13.67
C THR A 279 19.53 -5.24 14.63
N ILE A 280 19.30 -4.03 15.14
CA ILE A 280 18.19 -3.75 16.08
C ILE A 280 16.88 -3.34 15.38
N GLU A 281 16.93 -2.92 14.11
CA GLU A 281 15.81 -2.33 13.37
C GLU A 281 14.57 -3.23 13.35
N SER A 282 14.75 -4.55 13.19
CA SER A 282 13.65 -5.52 13.25
C SER A 282 12.99 -5.60 14.62
N ASN A 283 13.74 -5.33 15.70
CA ASN A 283 13.25 -5.36 17.07
C ASN A 283 12.51 -4.05 17.41
N LEU A 284 12.96 -2.91 16.86
CA LEU A 284 12.23 -1.64 16.97
C LEU A 284 10.80 -1.74 16.40
N TRP A 285 10.65 -2.52 15.31
CA TRP A 285 9.34 -2.89 14.77
C TRP A 285 8.63 -3.95 15.63
N SER A 286 9.25 -5.11 15.85
CA SER A 286 8.57 -6.27 16.47
C SER A 286 8.11 -6.02 17.90
N LEU A 287 8.78 -5.10 18.61
CA LEU A 287 8.46 -4.68 19.98
C LEU A 287 7.69 -3.34 20.03
N HIS A 288 7.16 -2.88 18.90
CA HIS A 288 6.35 -1.65 18.76
C HIS A 288 7.00 -0.38 19.34
N VAL A 289 8.34 -0.30 19.36
CA VAL A 289 9.06 0.91 19.79
C VAL A 289 8.93 2.04 18.76
N VAL A 290 8.80 1.66 17.48
CA VAL A 290 8.44 2.54 16.36
C VAL A 290 7.13 2.07 15.75
N GLY A 291 6.21 3.01 15.47
CA GLY A 291 4.98 2.71 14.74
C GLY A 291 4.01 1.80 15.50
N ASN A 292 3.96 1.86 16.84
CA ASN A 292 3.04 1.07 17.67
C ASN A 292 1.58 1.18 17.17
N PRO A 293 0.98 0.13 16.60
CA PRO A 293 -0.37 0.21 16.05
C PRO A 293 -1.46 0.38 17.12
N LEU A 294 -1.14 0.24 18.40
CA LEU A 294 -2.03 0.51 19.54
C LEU A 294 -1.93 1.96 20.05
N TYR A 295 -1.03 2.80 19.52
CA TYR A 295 -0.94 4.22 19.87
C TYR A 295 -2.23 4.97 19.51
N ASP A 296 -2.78 5.68 20.49
CA ASP A 296 -4.07 6.38 20.47
C ASP A 296 -3.95 7.90 20.24
N GLY A 297 -2.73 8.44 20.20
CA GLY A 297 -2.46 9.83 19.89
C GLY A 297 -2.40 10.17 18.40
N ASP A 298 -2.09 11.43 18.09
CA ASP A 298 -2.10 11.94 16.71
C ASP A 298 -0.79 11.60 15.96
N TRP A 299 -0.89 10.68 14.99
CA TRP A 299 0.18 10.32 14.05
C TRP A 299 0.64 11.49 13.17
N THR A 300 -0.23 12.45 12.86
CA THR A 300 0.11 13.64 12.07
C THR A 300 0.98 14.59 12.89
N ALA A 301 0.67 14.78 14.17
CA ALA A 301 1.53 15.50 15.11
C ALA A 301 2.86 14.78 15.32
N MET A 302 2.86 13.44 15.48
CA MET A 302 4.08 12.64 15.60
C MET A 302 5.01 12.78 14.38
N ALA A 303 4.45 12.75 13.16
CA ALA A 303 5.21 13.06 11.95
C ALA A 303 5.74 14.50 11.96
N GLY A 304 4.97 15.44 12.50
CA GLY A 304 5.35 16.86 12.62
C GLY A 304 6.62 17.09 13.43
N HIS A 305 6.82 16.38 14.54
CA HIS A 305 8.02 16.53 15.38
C HIS A 305 9.33 16.18 14.66
N HIS A 306 9.28 15.43 13.55
CA HIS A 306 10.47 15.15 12.74
C HIS A 306 10.96 16.38 11.95
N ASP A 307 10.14 17.42 11.72
CA ASP A 307 10.63 18.69 11.15
C ASP A 307 11.64 19.36 12.09
N ASP A 308 11.40 19.31 13.40
CA ASP A 308 12.30 19.88 14.42
C ASP A 308 13.65 19.13 14.43
N LEU A 309 13.64 17.81 14.21
CA LEU A 309 14.85 16.99 14.05
C LEU A 309 15.64 17.36 12.79
N VAL A 310 14.95 17.63 11.66
CA VAL A 310 15.59 18.11 10.43
C VAL A 310 16.18 19.51 10.63
N ALA A 311 15.46 20.41 11.32
CA ALA A 311 15.93 21.75 11.64
C ALA A 311 17.17 21.71 12.55
N ALA A 312 17.19 20.82 13.56
CA ALA A 312 18.33 20.62 14.43
C ALA A 312 19.58 20.16 13.65
N LEU A 313 19.44 19.16 12.77
CA LEU A 313 20.53 18.71 11.90
C LEU A 313 20.99 19.80 10.92
N ALA A 314 20.06 20.61 10.40
CA ALA A 314 20.37 21.71 9.48
C ALA A 314 21.05 22.91 10.16
N SER A 315 20.90 23.08 11.49
CA SER A 315 21.58 24.12 12.27
C SER A 315 23.10 23.91 12.35
N GLY A 316 23.56 22.67 12.22
CA GLY A 316 24.95 22.27 12.43
C GLY A 316 25.36 22.12 13.90
N ASP A 317 24.47 22.37 14.86
CA ASP A 317 24.73 22.20 16.30
C ASP A 317 24.70 20.71 16.70
N PRO A 318 25.84 20.12 17.11
CA PRO A 318 25.90 18.70 17.45
C PRO A 318 25.28 18.34 18.80
N ASP A 319 25.22 19.28 19.74
CA ASP A 319 24.67 19.07 21.08
C ASP A 319 23.15 19.19 21.05
N GLU A 320 22.61 20.18 20.34
CA GLU A 320 21.16 20.34 20.18
C GLU A 320 20.56 19.21 19.35
N ALA A 321 21.23 18.79 18.26
CA ALA A 321 20.81 17.62 17.48
C ALA A 321 20.82 16.33 18.33
N ALA A 322 21.89 16.10 19.12
CA ALA A 322 21.96 14.96 20.03
C ALA A 322 20.80 14.96 21.05
N ARG A 323 20.57 16.11 21.70
CA ARG A 323 19.53 16.30 22.72
C ARG A 323 18.13 16.02 22.17
N LEU A 324 17.81 16.55 20.98
CA LEU A 324 16.48 16.39 20.37
C LEU A 324 16.24 14.96 19.88
N PHE A 325 17.22 14.30 19.26
CA PHE A 325 17.09 12.89 18.88
C PHE A 325 16.96 11.97 20.09
N ALA A 326 17.71 12.22 21.18
CA ALA A 326 17.58 11.44 22.41
C ALA A 326 16.19 11.59 23.05
N ALA A 327 15.63 12.82 23.08
CA ALA A 327 14.26 13.06 23.55
C ALA A 327 13.21 12.39 22.66
N HIS A 328 13.39 12.43 21.33
CA HIS A 328 12.52 11.75 20.36
C HIS A 328 12.52 10.23 20.56
N ALA A 329 13.68 9.59 20.67
CA ALA A 329 13.79 8.14 20.89
C ALA A 329 13.18 7.70 22.24
N ARG A 330 13.28 8.54 23.29
CA ARG A 330 12.56 8.34 24.57
C ARG A 330 11.04 8.50 24.46
N GLY A 331 10.52 9.07 23.37
CA GLY A 331 9.11 9.37 23.14
C GLY A 331 8.65 10.73 23.67
N GLU A 332 9.58 11.55 24.17
CA GLU A 332 9.29 12.87 24.77
C GLU A 332 8.92 13.92 23.73
N ALA A 333 9.34 13.76 22.47
CA ALA A 333 8.96 14.66 21.37
C ALA A 333 7.43 14.81 21.23
N SER A 334 6.67 13.75 21.55
CA SER A 334 5.20 13.80 21.62
C SER A 334 4.61 14.78 22.64
N ARG A 335 5.42 15.31 23.56
CA ARG A 335 5.02 16.18 24.67
C ARG A 335 5.57 17.61 24.57
N THR A 336 6.59 17.85 23.74
CA THR A 336 7.34 19.12 23.72
C THR A 336 7.01 19.96 22.49
N ARG A 337 5.85 20.63 22.51
CA ARG A 337 5.68 21.84 21.72
C ARG A 337 6.20 23.03 22.55
N PRO A 338 7.35 23.64 22.24
CA PRO A 338 7.70 24.90 22.88
C PRO A 338 6.61 25.92 22.58
N ALA A 339 6.14 26.61 23.61
CA ALA A 339 5.13 27.64 23.44
C ALA A 339 5.74 28.81 22.66
N HIS A 340 5.45 28.88 21.36
CA HIS A 340 5.72 30.08 20.58
C HIS A 340 5.08 31.27 21.29
N THR A 341 5.92 32.18 21.76
CA THR A 341 5.56 33.51 22.22
C THR A 341 4.81 34.23 21.10
N ARG A 342 3.48 34.25 21.18
CA ARG A 342 2.71 35.23 20.42
C ARG A 342 2.90 36.57 21.09
N GLY A 343 3.20 37.56 20.26
CA GLY A 343 3.49 38.91 20.70
C GLY A 343 2.33 39.55 21.43
N GLU A 344 2.72 40.54 22.21
CA GLU A 344 1.95 41.73 22.58
C GLU A 344 0.86 42.06 21.55
N ASP A 345 -0.39 42.18 22.01
CA ASP A 345 -1.31 43.16 21.44
C ASP A 345 -2.42 43.56 22.42
N SER A 346 -2.68 44.87 22.44
CA SER A 346 -3.87 45.58 22.96
C SER A 346 -4.51 45.14 24.29
N CYS A 347 -4.10 45.84 25.35
CA CYS A 347 -4.96 46.65 26.22
C CYS A 347 -6.50 46.57 26.00
N THR A 348 -7.20 46.06 27.01
CA THR A 348 -8.53 46.54 27.42
C THR A 348 -8.64 46.55 28.95
N ASP A 349 -8.81 47.75 29.49
CA ASP A 349 -9.27 47.99 30.87
C ASP A 349 -10.76 47.56 30.98
N PRO A 350 -11.27 47.21 32.17
CA PRO A 350 -11.79 48.28 33.02
C PRO A 350 -11.47 48.15 34.51
N ALA A 351 -11.19 49.30 35.11
CA ALA A 351 -11.14 49.53 36.54
C ALA A 351 -12.45 49.13 37.29
N HIS A 352 -12.28 48.74 38.56
CA HIS A 352 -13.08 49.05 39.77
C HIS A 352 -12.89 47.91 40.80
N THR A 353 -12.58 48.04 42.10
CA THR A 353 -12.21 49.13 43.04
C THR A 353 -12.06 48.47 44.42
N HIS A 354 -11.02 48.83 45.21
CA HIS A 354 -10.89 48.65 46.69
C HIS A 354 -10.94 47.22 47.29
N GLY A 355 -10.28 46.86 48.41
CA GLY A 355 -9.31 47.54 49.30
C GLY A 355 -8.15 46.57 49.67
N GLU A 356 -7.08 46.99 50.35
CA GLU A 356 -6.95 46.96 51.83
C GLU A 356 -7.24 45.57 52.46
N ASP A 357 -6.39 44.93 53.28
CA ASP A 357 -5.09 45.27 53.89
C ASP A 357 -4.49 43.97 54.54
N SER A 358 -3.30 44.06 55.15
CA SER A 358 -2.79 43.20 56.23
C SER A 358 -2.27 41.77 55.92
N SER A 359 -0.93 41.64 55.92
CA SER A 359 -0.19 40.47 56.43
C SER A 359 -0.09 40.55 57.98
N PRO A 360 0.00 39.45 58.77
CA PRO A 360 1.22 38.61 58.79
C PRO A 360 1.07 37.09 59.13
N ARG A 361 2.19 36.37 58.98
CA ARG A 361 2.51 35.02 59.52
C ARG A 361 2.80 35.10 61.06
N PRO A 362 3.23 34.06 61.85
CA PRO A 362 3.70 32.68 61.52
C PRO A 362 3.38 31.52 62.51
N GLY A 363 3.96 30.32 62.25
CA GLY A 363 4.15 29.21 63.21
C GLY A 363 3.34 27.92 62.90
N ALA A 364 3.82 26.69 63.14
CA ALA A 364 5.14 26.24 63.61
C ALA A 364 5.42 24.73 63.29
N ALA A 365 6.72 24.40 63.18
CA ALA A 365 7.43 23.19 63.66
C ALA A 365 7.26 21.77 63.04
N VAL A 366 8.40 21.07 63.05
CA VAL A 366 8.81 19.71 62.58
C VAL A 366 9.37 19.00 63.84
N PRO A 367 9.00 17.74 64.26
CA PRO A 367 9.68 16.47 63.88
C PRO A 367 9.75 16.08 62.37
N GLU A 368 10.61 15.21 61.79
CA GLU A 368 11.73 14.32 62.21
C GLU A 368 11.41 13.20 63.26
N ALA A 369 12.08 12.02 63.32
CA ALA A 369 13.06 11.33 62.47
C ALA A 369 13.08 9.79 62.78
N VAL A 370 14.06 9.06 62.22
CA VAL A 370 14.65 7.76 62.68
C VAL A 370 14.13 6.46 62.05
N ALA A 371 15.05 5.76 61.36
CA ALA A 371 15.01 4.32 61.04
C ALA A 371 15.90 3.53 62.03
N PRO A 372 15.87 2.19 62.01
CA PRO A 372 17.14 1.47 62.18
C PRO A 372 17.36 0.28 61.23
N GLU A 373 18.57 -0.27 61.33
CA GLU A 373 19.27 -1.18 60.43
C GLU A 373 19.10 -2.70 60.68
N GLU A 374 19.60 -3.45 59.69
CA GLU A 374 20.34 -4.72 59.78
C GLU A 374 19.68 -6.05 60.19
N GLY A 375 20.20 -7.11 59.56
CA GLY A 375 19.87 -8.52 59.76
C GLY A 375 20.42 -9.38 58.62
N ALA A 376 21.63 -9.94 58.78
CA ALA A 376 22.29 -10.82 57.81
C ALA A 376 22.07 -12.30 58.17
N GLU A 377 22.16 -13.21 57.19
CA GLU A 377 22.41 -14.63 57.45
C GLU A 377 23.11 -15.34 56.26
N GLU A 378 24.12 -16.18 56.58
CA GLU A 378 24.86 -17.06 55.67
C GLU A 378 24.42 -18.53 55.85
N GLY A 379 24.65 -19.37 54.84
CA GLY A 379 24.60 -20.84 54.89
C GLY A 379 24.71 -21.41 53.46
N ALA A 380 25.81 -22.11 53.11
CA ALA A 380 25.99 -23.57 53.22
C ALA A 380 25.03 -24.38 52.30
N GLU A 381 25.42 -25.42 51.57
CA GLU A 381 26.62 -26.27 51.63
C GLU A 381 26.89 -26.97 50.27
N GLU A 382 28.09 -27.57 50.15
CA GLU A 382 28.64 -28.41 49.10
C GLU A 382 27.85 -29.70 48.75
N GLY A 383 28.20 -30.37 47.64
CA GLY A 383 28.13 -31.86 47.58
C GLY A 383 27.90 -32.55 46.21
N ALA A 384 28.80 -33.49 45.88
CA ALA A 384 28.71 -34.60 44.91
C ALA A 384 28.82 -34.27 43.38
N GLU A 385 29.92 -34.60 42.66
CA GLU A 385 30.47 -35.95 42.29
C GLU A 385 29.69 -36.54 41.09
N GLU A 386 30.14 -36.40 39.84
CA GLU A 386 31.24 -37.11 39.14
C GLU A 386 30.99 -38.63 38.96
N GLY A 387 30.97 -39.14 37.72
CA GLY A 387 30.83 -40.58 37.46
C GLY A 387 30.54 -41.02 36.01
N ALA A 388 31.49 -41.80 35.45
CA ALA A 388 31.44 -42.63 34.22
C ALA A 388 31.27 -41.89 32.86
N GLU A 389 32.29 -41.87 31.99
CA GLU A 389 32.83 -42.96 31.14
C GLU A 389 31.83 -43.46 30.07
N GLU A 390 32.03 -43.17 28.79
CA GLU A 390 33.01 -43.73 27.81
C GLU A 390 32.41 -44.88 26.98
N GLY A 391 32.64 -44.90 25.66
CA GLY A 391 32.55 -46.13 24.86
C GLY A 391 31.79 -46.09 23.53
N ALA A 392 32.51 -46.48 22.46
CA ALA A 392 32.03 -47.11 21.22
C ALA A 392 31.26 -46.28 20.17
N GLU A 393 32.04 -45.71 19.25
CA GLU A 393 32.14 -46.14 17.83
C GLU A 393 31.10 -47.17 17.27
N VAL A 394 30.65 -47.25 16.01
CA VAL A 394 30.85 -46.59 14.69
C VAL A 394 30.02 -47.45 13.68
N SER A 395 29.14 -46.83 12.89
CA SER A 395 28.73 -47.25 11.52
C SER A 395 28.02 -48.62 11.28
N PRO A 396 27.55 -48.92 10.03
CA PRO A 396 26.49 -48.18 9.33
C PRO A 396 25.44 -49.12 8.66
N GLY A 397 24.36 -48.59 8.07
CA GLY A 397 23.45 -49.42 7.27
C GLY A 397 22.36 -48.70 6.47
N VAL A 398 22.59 -48.63 5.14
CA VAL A 398 21.64 -48.37 4.02
C VAL A 398 21.09 -46.94 3.87
#